data_AF-A0ABD3SME5-F1
#
_entry.id   AF-A0ABD3SME5-F1
#
_cell.length_a   1.000
_cell.length_b   1.000
_cell.length_c   1.000
_cell.angle_alpha   90.00
_cell.angle_beta   90.00
_cell.angle_gamma   90.00
#
_symmetry.space_group_name_H-M   'P 1'
#
loop_
_entity.id
_entity.type
_entity.pdbx_description
1 polymer ?
#
loop_
_entity_poly.entity_id
_entity_poly.type
_entity_poly.pdbx_seq_one_letter_code
_entity_poly.pdbx_strand_id
1 'polypeptide(L)'
;MRIGFSIMKLHCFDRKFFHSSPSLTPIQLPSPRETHLWYVKPSEVKSESLLNQYLDILSPCEKENVLRMRGDELRKSALLARTLVRTTIARCKF
;
A
#
# COMPACT_ATOMS: atom_id res chain seq x y z
N MET A 1 -21.93 32.11 2.05
CA MET A 1 -21.78 30.73 2.56
C MET A 1 -20.37 30.24 2.25
N ARG A 2 -19.50 30.15 3.26
CA ARG A 2 -18.14 29.59 3.12
C ARG A 2 -18.16 28.21 3.76
N ILE A 3 -17.97 27.17 2.95
CA ILE A 3 -17.90 25.79 3.43
C ILE A 3 -16.49 25.61 4.01
N GLY A 4 -16.40 25.63 5.34
CA GLY A 4 -15.17 25.33 6.06
C GLY A 4 -14.95 23.82 6.05
N PHE A 5 -13.84 23.37 5.48
CA PHE A 5 -13.40 21.98 5.61
C PHE A 5 -12.90 21.75 7.04
N SER A 6 -13.65 20.99 7.82
CA SER A 6 -13.24 20.54 9.15
C SER A 6 -12.18 19.45 9.02
N ILE A 7 -10.93 19.78 9.35
CA ILE A 7 -9.82 18.83 9.46
C ILE A 7 -10.08 17.95 10.69
N MET A 8 -10.43 16.67 10.46
CA MET A 8 -10.46 15.68 11.54
C MET A 8 -9.03 15.40 12.01
N LYS A 9 -8.72 15.83 13.23
CA LYS A 9 -7.48 15.48 13.94
C LYS A 9 -7.47 13.97 14.21
N LEU A 10 -6.71 13.21 13.41
CA LEU A 10 -6.27 11.89 13.85
C LEU A 10 -5.19 12.09 14.91
N HIS A 11 -5.51 11.68 16.14
CA HIS A 11 -4.56 11.61 17.23
C HIS A 11 -3.38 10.72 16.83
N CYS A 12 -2.19 11.31 16.80
CA CYS A 12 -0.91 10.63 16.65
C CYS A 12 -0.76 9.58 17.76
N PHE A 13 -0.87 8.30 17.40
CA PHE A 13 -0.30 7.24 18.21
C PHE A 13 1.20 7.21 17.94
N ASP A 14 1.95 7.82 18.87
CA ASP A 14 3.38 7.68 19.03
C ASP A 14 3.69 6.20 19.33
N ARG A 15 4.09 5.45 18.30
CA ARG A 15 4.71 4.14 18.47
C ARG A 15 6.08 4.19 17.81
N LYS A 16 7.07 4.56 18.61
CA LYS A 16 8.51 4.45 18.31
C LYS A 16 8.86 3.01 17.92
N PHE A 17 8.93 2.75 16.63
CA PHE A 17 9.73 1.68 16.02
C PHE A 17 10.33 2.21 14.72
N PHE A 18 11.17 3.23 14.83
CA PHE A 18 12.10 3.56 13.76
C PHE A 18 13.28 2.59 13.83
N HIS A 19 13.05 1.33 13.43
CA HIS A 19 14.15 0.62 12.80
C HIS A 19 14.40 1.36 11.49
N SER A 20 15.57 2.00 11.38
CA SER A 20 16.04 2.60 10.14
C SER A 20 16.08 1.50 9.08
N SER A 21 14.98 1.34 8.36
CA SER A 21 14.95 0.55 7.14
C SER A 21 15.98 1.19 6.21
N PRO A 22 16.77 0.40 5.47
CA PRO A 22 17.67 0.99 4.48
C PRO A 22 16.84 1.95 3.63
N SER A 23 17.31 3.19 3.50
CA SER A 23 16.66 4.15 2.63
C SER A 23 16.55 3.46 1.27
N LEU A 24 15.32 3.22 0.81
CA LEU A 24 15.11 2.71 -0.54
C LEU A 24 15.88 3.66 -1.45
N THR A 25 16.86 3.13 -2.17
CA THR A 25 17.65 3.93 -3.11
C THR A 25 16.65 4.66 -3.99
N PRO A 26 16.71 6.01 -4.05
CA PRO A 26 15.80 6.76 -4.91
C PRO A 26 15.97 6.20 -6.32
N ILE A 27 14.94 5.51 -6.80
CA ILE A 27 14.89 5.15 -8.20
C ILE A 27 14.83 6.46 -8.97
N GLN A 28 15.70 6.60 -9.98
CA GLN A 28 15.66 7.75 -10.87
C GLN A 28 14.22 7.90 -11.36
N LEU A 29 13.68 9.11 -11.25
CA LEU A 29 12.34 9.39 -11.73
C LEU A 29 12.26 8.94 -13.19
N PRO A 30 11.21 8.18 -13.56
CA PRO A 30 11.07 7.69 -14.91
C PRO A 30 11.15 8.86 -15.89
N SER A 31 11.86 8.65 -17.00
CA SER A 31 11.87 9.62 -18.10
C SER A 31 10.41 9.97 -18.45
N PRO A 32 10.06 11.22 -18.81
CA PRO A 32 8.68 11.66 -19.08
C PRO A 32 7.88 10.86 -20.12
N ARG A 33 8.46 9.81 -20.73
CA ARG A 33 7.85 8.92 -21.72
C ARG A 33 7.95 7.44 -21.36
N GLU A 34 8.44 7.10 -20.17
CA GLU A 34 8.53 5.70 -19.74
C GLU A 34 7.23 5.23 -19.09
N THR A 35 6.76 4.06 -19.51
CA THR A 35 5.62 3.37 -18.89
C THR A 35 6.13 2.13 -18.17
N HIS A 36 5.85 2.03 -16.87
CA HIS A 36 6.32 0.92 -16.04
C HIS A 36 5.15 0.00 -15.72
N LEU A 37 5.25 -1.27 -16.09
CA LEU A 37 4.26 -2.30 -15.77
C LEU A 37 4.79 -3.18 -14.65
N TRP A 38 4.06 -3.21 -13.54
CA TRP A 38 4.32 -4.12 -12.44
C TRP A 38 3.22 -5.20 -12.41
N TYR A 39 3.60 -6.47 -12.31
CA TYR A 39 2.65 -7.57 -12.19
C TYR A 39 3.09 -8.56 -11.12
N VAL A 40 2.10 -9.19 -10.49
CA VAL A 40 2.28 -10.30 -9.54
C VAL A 40 1.20 -11.33 -9.85
N LYS A 41 1.59 -12.60 -9.91
CA LYS A 41 0.64 -13.71 -10.03
C LYS A 41 0.19 -14.14 -8.63
N PRO A 42 -1.11 -14.04 -8.28
CA PRO A 42 -1.58 -14.34 -6.92
C PRO A 42 -1.24 -15.76 -6.45
N SER A 43 -1.26 -16.75 -7.35
CA SER A 43 -0.94 -18.14 -7.02
C SER A 43 0.50 -18.37 -6.57
N GLU A 44 1.43 -17.49 -6.92
CA GLU A 44 2.85 -17.61 -6.57
C GLU A 44 3.15 -17.12 -5.15
N VAL A 45 2.28 -16.29 -4.58
CA VAL A 45 2.45 -15.76 -3.22
C VAL A 45 1.85 -16.73 -2.21
N LYS A 46 2.64 -17.68 -1.71
CA LYS A 46 2.15 -18.76 -0.83
C LYS A 46 2.23 -18.45 0.66
N SER A 47 3.03 -17.48 1.06
CA SER A 47 3.29 -17.19 2.47
C SER A 47 2.17 -16.36 3.11
N GLU A 48 1.46 -16.93 4.08
CA GLU A 48 0.44 -16.21 4.85
C GLU A 48 1.05 -15.09 5.71
N SER A 49 2.24 -15.30 6.28
CA SER A 49 2.91 -14.27 7.07
C SER A 49 3.24 -13.04 6.21
N LEU A 50 3.59 -13.26 4.94
CA LEU A 50 3.80 -12.19 3.97
C LEU A 50 2.49 -11.46 3.64
N LEU A 51 1.39 -12.20 3.44
CA LEU A 51 0.07 -11.59 3.19
C LEU A 51 -0.40 -10.74 4.39
N ASN A 52 -0.12 -11.18 5.61
CA ASN A 52 -0.41 -10.39 6.82
C ASN A 52 0.42 -9.10 6.87
N GLN A 53 1.72 -9.17 6.54
CA GLN A 53 2.55 -7.98 6.43
C GLN A 53 2.05 -7.02 5.33
N TYR A 54 1.56 -7.56 4.21
CA TYR A 54 0.97 -6.76 3.15
C TYR A 54 -0.30 -6.06 3.59
N LEU A 55 -1.15 -6.72 4.37
CA LEU A 55 -2.29 -6.06 4.99
C LEU A 55 -1.83 -4.87 5.82
N ASP A 56 -0.78 -5.01 6.63
CA ASP A 56 -0.28 -3.93 7.49
C ASP A 56 0.19 -2.66 6.77
N ILE A 57 0.52 -2.76 5.49
CA ILE A 57 0.87 -1.61 4.65
C ILE A 57 -0.36 -0.81 4.20
N LEU A 58 -1.54 -1.44 4.14
CA LEU A 58 -2.78 -0.80 3.70
C LEU A 58 -3.36 0.10 4.80
N SER A 59 -4.03 1.19 4.38
CA SER A 59 -4.84 2.01 5.28
C SER A 59 -6.07 1.26 5.77
N PRO A 60 -6.71 1.69 6.87
CA PRO A 60 -7.91 1.04 7.41
C PRO A 60 -9.04 0.86 6.37
N CYS A 61 -9.28 1.88 5.54
CA CYS A 61 -10.30 1.82 4.49
C CYS A 61 -9.95 0.80 3.39
N GLU A 62 -8.68 0.72 2.98
CA GLU A 62 -8.25 -0.30 2.02
C GLU A 62 -8.37 -1.71 2.59
N LYS A 63 -7.97 -1.90 3.86
CA LYS A 63 -8.12 -3.16 4.58
C LYS A 63 -9.58 -3.61 4.59
N GLU A 64 -10.50 -2.72 4.98
CA GLU A 64 -11.93 -3.02 4.99
C GLU A 64 -12.42 -3.47 3.62
N ASN A 65 -12.07 -2.73 2.57
CA ASN A 65 -12.48 -3.06 1.20
C ASN A 65 -11.99 -4.44 0.76
N VAL A 66 -10.73 -4.79 1.05
CA VAL A 66 -10.17 -6.12 0.75
C VAL A 66 -10.91 -7.21 1.53
N LEU A 67 -11.15 -7.02 2.84
CA LEU A 67 -11.80 -8.00 3.69
C LEU A 67 -13.27 -8.25 3.31
N ARG A 68 -13.95 -7.23 2.76
CA ARG A 68 -15.34 -7.34 2.27
C ARG A 68 -15.50 -8.18 1.00
N MET A 69 -14.41 -8.42 0.26
CA MET A 69 -14.49 -9.24 -0.96
C MET A 69 -14.77 -10.71 -0.62
N ARG A 70 -15.68 -11.31 -1.39
CA ARG A 70 -16.02 -12.74 -1.28
C ARG A 70 -15.07 -13.56 -2.14
N GLY A 71 -14.54 -14.64 -1.57
CA GLY A 71 -13.61 -15.56 -2.24
C GLY A 71 -12.16 -15.22 -1.94
N ASP A 72 -11.40 -16.25 -1.55
CA ASP A 72 -10.02 -16.09 -1.08
C ASP A 72 -9.07 -15.63 -2.18
N GLU A 73 -9.23 -16.15 -3.40
CA GLU A 73 -8.43 -15.73 -4.56
C GLU A 73 -8.67 -14.27 -4.94
N LEU A 74 -9.93 -13.81 -4.88
CA LEU A 74 -10.27 -12.41 -5.15
C LEU A 74 -9.71 -11.49 -4.06
N ARG A 75 -9.88 -11.86 -2.79
CA ARG A 75 -9.32 -11.12 -1.65
C ARG A 75 -7.80 -11.02 -1.75
N LYS A 76 -7.12 -12.13 -2.06
CA LYS A 76 -5.67 -12.18 -2.24
C LYS A 76 -5.22 -11.30 -3.40
N SER A 77 -5.92 -11.35 -4.54
CA SER A 77 -5.61 -10.51 -5.70
C SER A 77 -5.75 -9.03 -5.36
N ALA A 78 -6.81 -8.64 -4.67
CA ALA A 78 -7.04 -7.26 -4.26
C ALA A 78 -6.01 -6.74 -3.26
N LEU A 79 -5.63 -7.59 -2.30
CA LEU A 79 -4.55 -7.30 -1.36
C LEU A 79 -3.25 -7.00 -2.12
N LEU A 80 -2.83 -7.90 -3.00
CA LEU A 80 -1.60 -7.76 -3.77
C LEU A 80 -1.60 -6.52 -4.66
N ALA A 81 -2.73 -6.24 -5.32
CA ALA A 81 -2.87 -5.04 -6.15
C ALA A 81 -2.73 -3.74 -5.33
N ARG A 82 -3.36 -3.63 -4.16
CA ARG A 82 -3.23 -2.44 -3.30
C ARG A 82 -1.82 -2.30 -2.73
N THR A 83 -1.20 -3.40 -2.29
CA THR A 83 0.19 -3.38 -1.82
C THR A 83 1.13 -2.92 -2.93
N LEU A 84 0.94 -3.37 -4.16
CA LEU A 84 1.74 -2.96 -5.30
C LEU A 84 1.60 -1.46 -5.58
N VAL A 85 0.38 -0.92 -5.54
CA VAL A 85 0.14 0.52 -5.68
C VAL A 85 0.84 1.31 -4.58
N ARG A 86 0.66 0.93 -3.31
CA ARG A 86 1.26 1.61 -2.15
C ARG A 86 2.79 1.63 -2.23
N THR A 87 3.40 0.49 -2.54
CA THR A 87 4.86 0.36 -2.65
C THR A 87 5.42 1.08 -3.86
N THR A 88 4.71 1.10 -4.98
CA THR A 88 5.11 1.84 -6.19
C THR A 88 5.04 3.35 -5.96
N ILE A 89 3.95 3.86 -5.36
CA ILE A 89 3.83 5.28 -5.01
C ILE A 89 4.92 5.68 -4.01
N ALA A 90 5.20 4.87 -2.98
CA ALA A 90 6.26 5.16 -2.02
C ALA A 90 7.66 5.25 -2.66
N ARG A 91 7.87 4.56 -3.78
CA ARG A 91 9.11 4.57 -4.56
C ARG A 91 9.17 5.74 -5.54
N CYS A 92 8.03 6.09 -6.15
CA CYS A 92 7.86 7.30 -6.96
C CYS A 92 7.68 8.51 -6.04
N LYS A 93 8.77 9.00 -5.44
CA LYS A 93 8.75 10.27 -4.70
C LYS A 93 8.29 11.39 -5.63
N PHE A 94 7.10 11.94 -5.40
CA PHE A 94 6.67 13.24 -5.94
C PHE A 94 7.07 14.35 -4.99
#